data_AF-A0A137PI47-F1
#
_entry.id   AF-A0A137PI47-F1
#
_cell.length_a   1.000
_cell.length_b   1.000
_cell.length_c   1.000
_cell.angle_alpha   90.00
_cell.angle_beta   90.00
_cell.angle_gamma   90.00
#
_symmetry.space_group_name_H-M   'P 1'
#
loop_
_entity.id
_entity.type
_entity.pdbx_description
1 polymer ?
#
loop_
_entity_poly.entity_id
_entity_poly.type
_entity_poly.pdbx_seq_one_letter_code
_entity_poly.pdbx_strand_id
1 'polypeptide(L)'
;MTFNKFFSLSSKVGRVSSKQNCQFSTFSKQFNNSYQYSNPSKSQLKWGYALALAPVAAYGYYKTLPNAQNEAQKGQPNLSDLYSQAVSEVEDLKDVGKEKAQKVKETVEEAVEVAKEKAEQVVETVTEKVEEAVDQVKETVESVTEKKEPQSETESKESSETVAPIIEKKIKVYYKYILVGGGTAAFSAMKAIRMKDPSADILIISDEPHPPYMRPPLSKELWFSEDPNAVNTLDFKDWQGVGRNAYYESKAYYEEVDPESLKASNDVTKVKLLTGVAATNLDVDRKVLHLANGKRLAYGKILLATGGVPKELPLTKDLPEDIKSKITTFRRVSDYQQLDAINKTGKHIVVIGGGFLGSELAYAIAKSGKEKGTKITQVFPEQGNMAQVFPRYLTQWTSGKMTNEGVELEKLSKVTNFEVEGDQVKVILDTGKSLVADHVVVATGIEPNVSLAKKAGLEIDTERGGILVNAELESRGDVFVAGDVSSYHDIALGRRRVEHHDHAVLSGRHAGENMVGPKKPYKHQSMFWSDLGPSIGYEAVGVVDSSLKTVGVWAKAPTDKENPHKPVEEEFGRGVVFYFRENRLVGVLTWNLFNKVELARELIKLNQFGPDRANELAAQFNIHGAH
;
A
#
# COMPACT_ATOMS: atom_id res chain seq x y z
N MET A 1 -17.15 -37.08 -15.43
CA MET A 1 -18.52 -36.71 -15.00
C MET A 1 -18.57 -36.33 -13.50
N THR A 2 -17.47 -35.79 -12.94
CA THR A 2 -17.18 -35.92 -11.49
C THR A 2 -16.93 -34.58 -10.80
N PHE A 3 -17.09 -33.44 -11.48
CA PHE A 3 -16.88 -32.11 -10.88
C PHE A 3 -18.19 -31.34 -10.60
N ASN A 4 -19.29 -31.65 -11.30
CA ASN A 4 -20.58 -30.97 -11.09
C ASN A 4 -21.43 -31.55 -9.94
N LYS A 5 -21.07 -32.70 -9.37
CA LYS A 5 -21.73 -33.23 -8.16
C LYS A 5 -21.17 -32.63 -6.86
N PHE A 6 -19.93 -32.14 -6.87
CA PHE A 6 -19.30 -31.51 -5.70
C PHE A 6 -19.91 -30.13 -5.37
N PHE A 7 -20.29 -29.36 -6.39
CA PHE A 7 -20.94 -28.05 -6.21
C PHE A 7 -22.40 -28.12 -5.75
N SER A 8 -23.09 -29.23 -6.02
CA SER A 8 -24.50 -29.46 -5.64
C SER A 8 -24.69 -29.53 -4.12
N LEU A 9 -23.71 -30.03 -3.35
CA LEU A 9 -23.80 -30.12 -1.90
C LEU A 9 -23.65 -28.77 -1.17
N SER A 10 -22.88 -27.82 -1.70
CA SER A 10 -22.73 -26.48 -1.08
C SER A 10 -24.05 -25.71 -0.99
N SER A 11 -25.01 -26.03 -1.88
CA SER A 11 -26.32 -25.40 -1.92
C SER A 11 -27.36 -26.05 -0.99
N LYS A 12 -27.13 -27.28 -0.49
CA LYS A 12 -28.11 -28.01 0.33
C LYS A 12 -27.84 -28.00 1.84
N VAL A 13 -26.67 -27.51 2.28
CA VAL A 13 -26.35 -27.30 3.72
C VAL A 13 -26.69 -25.87 4.19
N GLY A 14 -27.32 -25.05 3.33
CA GLY A 14 -27.62 -23.64 3.59
C GLY A 14 -28.89 -23.39 4.41
N ARG A 15 -28.75 -23.36 5.74
CA ARG A 15 -29.48 -22.41 6.60
C ARG A 15 -28.52 -21.78 7.60
N VAL A 16 -27.57 -21.01 7.09
CA VAL A 16 -26.80 -20.03 7.85
C VAL A 16 -26.66 -18.78 6.97
N SER A 17 -26.82 -17.59 7.58
CA SER A 17 -27.06 -16.31 6.88
C SER A 17 -25.99 -15.91 5.84
N SER A 18 -26.43 -15.10 4.87
CA SER A 18 -25.74 -14.73 3.61
C SER A 18 -24.36 -14.04 3.73
N LYS A 19 -23.84 -13.77 4.93
CA LYS A 19 -22.51 -13.16 5.12
C LYS A 19 -21.35 -14.17 5.16
N GLN A 20 -21.58 -15.45 5.47
CA GLN A 20 -20.50 -16.45 5.56
C GLN A 20 -20.11 -17.12 4.23
N ASN A 21 -21.02 -17.16 3.24
CA ASN A 21 -20.75 -17.73 1.91
C ASN A 21 -19.73 -16.92 1.08
N CYS A 22 -19.50 -15.65 1.43
CA CYS A 22 -18.58 -14.78 0.69
C CYS A 22 -17.11 -15.03 1.09
N GLN A 23 -16.84 -15.38 2.35
CA GLN A 23 -15.47 -15.62 2.83
C GLN A 23 -14.92 -16.99 2.38
N PHE A 24 -15.75 -18.03 2.31
CA PHE A 24 -15.32 -19.34 1.82
C PHE A 24 -15.10 -19.38 0.30
N SER A 25 -15.91 -18.68 -0.50
CA SER A 25 -15.73 -18.67 -1.97
C SER A 25 -14.51 -17.87 -2.42
N THR A 26 -14.11 -16.86 -1.65
CA THR A 26 -12.92 -16.03 -1.92
C THR A 26 -11.63 -16.79 -1.56
N PHE A 27 -11.65 -17.59 -0.49
CA PHE A 27 -10.51 -18.41 -0.08
C PHE A 27 -10.33 -19.66 -0.97
N SER A 28 -11.42 -20.28 -1.40
CA SER A 28 -11.41 -21.38 -2.38
C SER A 28 -10.85 -20.96 -3.75
N LYS A 29 -11.11 -19.71 -4.18
CA LYS A 29 -10.53 -19.16 -5.42
C LYS A 29 -9.04 -18.86 -5.32
N GLN A 30 -8.53 -18.46 -4.16
CA GLN A 30 -7.09 -18.33 -3.94
C GLN A 30 -6.37 -19.68 -3.90
N PHE A 31 -7.03 -20.74 -3.42
CA PHE A 31 -6.44 -22.07 -3.35
C PHE A 31 -6.41 -22.80 -4.70
N ASN A 32 -7.40 -22.59 -5.57
CA ASN A 32 -7.42 -23.16 -6.92
C ASN A 32 -6.23 -22.70 -7.80
N ASN A 33 -5.68 -21.51 -7.52
CA ASN A 33 -4.49 -21.01 -8.21
C ASN A 33 -3.19 -21.72 -7.80
N SER A 34 -3.22 -22.58 -6.78
CA SER A 34 -2.05 -23.31 -6.26
C SER A 34 -1.98 -24.77 -6.71
N TYR A 35 -3.02 -25.30 -7.37
CA TYR A 35 -3.14 -26.70 -7.79
C TYR A 35 -3.24 -26.81 -9.33
N GLN A 36 -2.18 -26.43 -10.03
CA GLN A 36 -1.95 -26.83 -11.42
C GLN A 36 -0.49 -27.24 -11.64
N TYR A 37 -0.05 -28.26 -10.90
CA TYR A 37 1.18 -28.97 -11.22
C TYR A 37 0.95 -30.48 -11.08
N SER A 38 1.31 -31.22 -12.14
CA SER A 38 1.40 -32.67 -12.13
C SER A 38 2.57 -33.09 -11.22
N ASN A 39 2.27 -33.83 -10.16
CA ASN A 39 3.11 -34.30 -9.04
C ASN A 39 3.39 -33.31 -7.88
N PRO A 40 2.60 -33.38 -6.78
CA PRO A 40 2.86 -32.61 -5.56
C PRO A 40 4.01 -33.22 -4.73
N SER A 41 4.82 -32.36 -4.12
CA SER A 41 5.87 -32.74 -3.17
C SER A 41 5.29 -33.20 -1.82
N LYS A 42 6.08 -33.96 -1.02
CA LYS A 42 5.67 -34.44 0.32
C LYS A 42 5.23 -33.33 1.28
N SER A 43 5.69 -32.08 1.11
CA SER A 43 5.25 -30.96 1.95
C SER A 43 3.85 -30.46 1.56
N GLN A 44 3.49 -30.50 0.28
CA GLN A 44 2.19 -30.07 -0.22
C GLN A 44 1.07 -31.03 0.19
N LEU A 45 1.35 -32.33 0.26
CA LEU A 45 0.44 -33.31 0.87
C LEU A 45 0.22 -33.00 2.36
N LYS A 46 1.28 -32.72 3.13
CA LYS A 46 1.15 -32.35 4.56
C LYS A 46 0.27 -31.11 4.79
N TRP A 47 0.35 -30.12 3.90
CA TRP A 47 -0.50 -28.92 3.97
C TRP A 47 -1.95 -29.18 3.59
N GLY A 48 -2.22 -30.03 2.60
CA GLY A 48 -3.57 -30.49 2.26
C GLY A 48 -4.24 -31.23 3.43
N TYR A 49 -3.47 -32.05 4.17
CA TYR A 49 -3.95 -32.74 5.37
C TYR A 49 -4.22 -31.80 6.56
N ALA A 50 -3.39 -30.78 6.77
CA ALA A 50 -3.62 -29.78 7.81
C ALA A 50 -4.92 -28.98 7.57
N LEU A 51 -5.29 -28.76 6.31
CA LEU A 51 -6.52 -28.09 5.91
C LEU A 51 -7.78 -28.95 6.07
N ALA A 52 -7.67 -30.28 5.94
CA ALA A 52 -8.77 -31.21 6.19
C ALA A 52 -9.10 -31.36 7.69
N LEU A 53 -8.10 -31.17 8.57
CA LEU A 53 -8.26 -31.26 10.02
C LEU A 53 -8.65 -29.93 10.69
N ALA A 54 -8.43 -28.80 10.03
CA ALA A 54 -8.78 -27.46 10.55
C ALA A 54 -10.27 -27.28 10.91
N PRO A 55 -11.25 -27.80 10.16
CA PRO A 55 -12.67 -27.74 10.54
C PRO A 55 -13.00 -28.56 11.79
N VAL A 56 -12.32 -29.71 11.97
CA VAL A 56 -12.51 -30.62 13.12
C VAL A 56 -11.94 -29.99 14.39
N ALA A 57 -10.77 -29.35 14.29
CA ALA A 57 -10.16 -28.60 15.38
C ALA A 57 -10.97 -27.34 15.75
N ALA A 58 -11.50 -26.61 14.76
CA ALA A 58 -12.35 -25.44 14.99
C ALA A 58 -13.68 -25.80 15.68
N TYR A 59 -14.27 -26.95 15.35
CA TYR A 59 -15.48 -27.44 16.00
C TYR A 59 -15.23 -27.96 17.43
N GLY A 60 -14.09 -28.61 17.68
CA GLY A 60 -13.65 -28.99 19.02
C GLY A 60 -13.47 -27.78 19.94
N TYR A 61 -12.84 -26.71 19.44
CA TYR A 61 -12.67 -25.45 20.15
C TYR A 61 -14.01 -24.76 20.47
N TYR A 62 -14.97 -24.79 19.55
CA TYR A 62 -16.29 -24.18 19.73
C TYR A 62 -17.09 -24.80 20.90
N LYS A 63 -16.91 -26.10 21.19
CA LYS A 63 -17.55 -26.79 22.31
C LYS A 63 -16.97 -26.47 23.70
N THR A 64 -15.78 -25.88 23.76
CA THR A 64 -15.11 -25.52 25.03
C THR A 64 -15.47 -24.13 25.53
N LEU A 65 -16.29 -23.37 24.78
CA LEU A 65 -16.73 -22.04 25.17
C LEU A 65 -17.92 -22.08 26.15
N PRO A 66 -17.90 -21.35 27.27
CA PRO A 66 -18.91 -21.43 28.33
C PRO A 66 -20.37 -21.16 27.89
N ASN A 67 -20.56 -20.43 26.79
CA ASN A 67 -21.87 -20.04 26.28
C ASN A 67 -22.41 -20.94 25.14
N ALA A 68 -21.69 -22.01 24.76
CA ALA A 68 -22.11 -22.88 23.66
C ALA A 68 -23.27 -23.83 24.02
N GLN A 69 -23.64 -23.94 25.30
CA GLN A 69 -24.67 -24.89 25.76
C GLN A 69 -26.12 -24.45 25.50
N ASN A 70 -26.39 -23.20 25.11
CA ASN A 70 -27.77 -22.73 24.89
C ASN A 70 -28.23 -22.68 23.42
N GLU A 71 -27.37 -22.98 22.45
CA GLU A 71 -27.76 -23.00 21.01
C GLU A 71 -27.55 -24.35 20.31
N ALA A 72 -27.29 -25.43 21.05
CA ALA A 72 -27.12 -26.77 20.49
C ALA A 72 -28.44 -27.57 20.41
N GLN A 73 -29.52 -26.97 19.88
CA GLN A 73 -30.71 -27.72 19.46
C GLN A 73 -31.33 -27.10 18.21
N LYS A 74 -30.74 -27.37 17.04
CA LYS A 74 -31.43 -27.67 15.77
C LYS A 74 -30.42 -27.86 14.62
N GLY A 75 -30.16 -29.11 14.27
CA GLY A 75 -29.86 -29.49 12.87
C GLY A 75 -28.41 -29.39 12.37
N GLN A 76 -27.40 -29.76 13.18
CA GLN A 76 -26.03 -29.99 12.67
C GLN A 76 -25.65 -31.49 12.71
N PRO A 77 -24.90 -32.00 11.72
CA PRO A 77 -24.47 -33.41 11.69
C PRO A 77 -23.49 -33.71 12.83
N ASN A 78 -23.57 -34.94 13.38
CA ASN A 78 -22.70 -35.37 14.47
C ASN A 78 -21.29 -35.71 13.93
N LEU A 79 -20.26 -35.56 14.78
CA LEU A 79 -18.85 -35.85 14.46
C LEU A 79 -18.66 -37.29 13.91
N SER A 80 -19.47 -38.23 14.41
CA SER A 80 -19.54 -39.63 13.95
C SER A 80 -19.91 -39.75 12.47
N ASP A 81 -20.80 -38.89 11.98
CA ASP A 81 -21.32 -38.93 10.61
C ASP A 81 -20.30 -38.33 9.64
N LEU A 82 -19.66 -37.23 10.04
CA LEU A 82 -18.58 -36.59 9.27
C LEU A 82 -17.34 -37.48 9.16
N TYR A 83 -17.02 -38.22 10.22
CA TYR A 83 -15.94 -39.21 10.23
C TYR A 83 -16.25 -40.42 9.34
N SER A 84 -17.46 -41.00 9.46
CA SER A 84 -17.87 -42.15 8.64
C SER A 84 -17.92 -41.82 7.14
N GLN A 85 -18.27 -40.57 6.80
CA GLN A 85 -18.34 -40.08 5.43
C GLN A 85 -16.95 -39.82 4.83
N ALA A 86 -16.00 -39.31 5.62
CA ALA A 86 -14.61 -39.16 5.20
C ALA A 86 -13.89 -40.51 4.98
N VAL A 87 -14.22 -41.52 5.79
CA VAL A 87 -13.67 -42.88 5.66
C VAL A 87 -14.20 -43.60 4.41
N SER A 88 -15.50 -43.47 4.08
CA SER A 88 -16.05 -44.12 2.88
C SER A 88 -15.52 -43.52 1.57
N GLU A 89 -15.19 -42.23 1.54
CA GLU A 89 -14.62 -41.56 0.36
C GLU A 89 -13.15 -41.92 0.12
N VAL A 90 -12.42 -42.37 1.15
CA VAL A 90 -11.05 -42.91 1.01
C VAL A 90 -11.07 -44.34 0.43
N GLU A 91 -12.10 -45.13 0.72
CA GLU A 91 -12.26 -46.50 0.16
C GLU A 91 -12.62 -46.50 -1.34
N ASP A 92 -13.18 -45.40 -1.87
CA ASP A 92 -13.56 -45.26 -3.28
C ASP A 92 -12.41 -44.79 -4.21
N LEU A 93 -11.22 -44.51 -3.68
CA LEU A 93 -10.01 -44.20 -4.45
C LEU A 93 -9.40 -45.48 -5.07
N LYS A 94 -10.00 -45.95 -6.17
CA LYS A 94 -9.68 -47.23 -6.83
C LYS A 94 -8.28 -47.38 -7.46
N ASP A 95 -7.36 -46.42 -7.36
CA ASP A 95 -6.09 -46.44 -8.11
C ASP A 95 -4.81 -46.31 -7.27
N VAL A 96 -4.86 -46.52 -5.95
CA VAL A 96 -3.65 -46.58 -5.12
C VAL A 96 -3.56 -47.96 -4.48
N GLY A 97 -2.53 -48.74 -4.86
CA GLY A 97 -2.34 -50.12 -4.42
C GLY A 97 -2.55 -50.33 -2.92
N LYS A 98 -3.26 -51.42 -2.57
CA LYS A 98 -3.81 -51.72 -1.22
C LYS A 98 -2.84 -51.52 -0.05
N GLU A 99 -1.55 -51.76 -0.24
CA GLU A 99 -0.50 -51.54 0.77
C GLU A 99 -0.28 -50.07 1.14
N LYS A 100 -0.42 -49.13 0.18
CA LYS A 100 -0.27 -47.69 0.44
C LYS A 100 -1.51 -47.11 1.12
N ALA A 101 -2.69 -47.62 0.83
CA ALA A 101 -3.94 -47.21 1.49
C ALA A 101 -3.97 -47.63 2.96
N GLN A 102 -3.51 -48.85 3.28
CA GLN A 102 -3.39 -49.35 4.66
C GLN A 102 -2.43 -48.47 5.49
N LYS A 103 -1.26 -48.14 4.93
CA LYS A 103 -0.26 -47.31 5.60
C LYS A 103 -0.71 -45.88 5.84
N VAL A 104 -1.52 -45.33 4.93
CA VAL A 104 -2.15 -44.02 5.09
C VAL A 104 -3.21 -44.06 6.19
N LYS A 105 -4.00 -45.13 6.28
CA LYS A 105 -5.00 -45.31 7.34
C LYS A 105 -4.36 -45.34 8.72
N GLU A 106 -3.31 -46.15 8.90
CA GLU A 106 -2.56 -46.25 10.17
C GLU A 106 -1.93 -44.91 10.58
N THR A 107 -1.36 -44.16 9.62
CA THR A 107 -0.76 -42.84 9.88
C THR A 107 -1.81 -41.79 10.28
N VAL A 108 -3.03 -41.88 9.75
CA VAL A 108 -4.13 -40.97 10.07
C VAL A 108 -4.71 -41.28 11.45
N GLU A 109 -4.87 -42.57 11.79
CA GLU A 109 -5.32 -42.99 13.12
C GLU A 109 -4.34 -42.53 14.22
N GLU A 110 -3.03 -42.72 14.01
CA GLU A 110 -1.99 -42.26 14.95
C GLU A 110 -1.96 -40.72 15.10
N ALA A 111 -2.14 -39.97 14.01
CA ALA A 111 -2.17 -38.50 14.06
C ALA A 111 -3.41 -37.95 14.80
N VAL A 112 -4.53 -38.67 14.75
CA VAL A 112 -5.77 -38.32 15.47
C VAL A 112 -5.64 -38.61 16.96
N GLU A 113 -5.00 -39.72 17.34
CA GLU A 113 -4.70 -40.07 18.74
C GLU A 113 -3.83 -38.97 19.39
N VAL A 114 -2.74 -38.57 18.71
CA VAL A 114 -1.82 -37.52 19.17
C VAL A 114 -2.50 -36.15 19.27
N ALA A 115 -3.44 -35.85 18.36
CA ALA A 115 -4.20 -34.61 18.41
C ALA A 115 -5.20 -34.59 19.58
N LYS A 116 -5.79 -35.75 19.94
CA LYS A 116 -6.65 -35.89 21.12
C LYS A 116 -5.87 -35.69 22.41
N GLU A 117 -4.73 -36.38 22.59
CA GLU A 117 -3.91 -36.22 23.80
C GLU A 117 -3.43 -34.77 23.98
N LYS A 118 -3.01 -34.10 22.91
CA LYS A 118 -2.62 -32.68 22.96
C LYS A 118 -3.78 -31.75 23.28
N ALA A 119 -4.99 -32.05 22.80
CA ALA A 119 -6.16 -31.26 23.13
C ALA A 119 -6.54 -31.43 24.62
N GLU A 120 -6.45 -32.65 25.16
CA GLU A 120 -6.72 -32.94 26.57
C GLU A 120 -5.70 -32.24 27.49
N GLN A 121 -4.40 -32.28 27.18
CA GLN A 121 -3.37 -31.55 27.93
C GLN A 121 -3.58 -30.03 27.94
N VAL A 122 -4.02 -29.46 26.81
CA VAL A 122 -4.30 -28.02 26.71
C VAL A 122 -5.53 -27.65 27.54
N VAL A 123 -6.57 -28.49 27.58
CA VAL A 123 -7.75 -28.27 28.42
C VAL A 123 -7.40 -28.34 29.89
N GLU A 124 -6.59 -29.32 30.31
CA GLU A 124 -6.14 -29.46 31.71
C GLU A 124 -5.33 -28.23 32.15
N THR A 125 -4.36 -27.80 31.34
CA THR A 125 -3.51 -26.62 31.62
C THR A 125 -4.30 -25.31 31.69
N VAL A 126 -5.35 -25.17 30.86
CA VAL A 126 -6.21 -23.97 30.87
C VAL A 126 -7.16 -23.99 32.07
N THR A 127 -7.60 -25.18 32.50
CA THR A 127 -8.50 -25.32 33.66
C THR A 127 -7.76 -24.99 34.96
N GLU A 128 -6.53 -25.50 35.16
CA GLU A 128 -5.68 -25.14 36.31
C GLU A 128 -5.43 -23.62 36.38
N LYS A 129 -5.10 -22.98 35.24
CA LYS A 129 -4.84 -21.54 35.20
C LYS A 129 -6.07 -20.67 35.45
N VAL A 130 -7.26 -21.18 35.13
CA VAL A 130 -8.52 -20.51 35.43
C VAL A 130 -8.88 -20.67 36.90
N GLU A 131 -8.62 -21.83 37.52
CA GLU A 131 -8.81 -22.04 38.96
C GLU A 131 -7.85 -21.17 39.79
N GLU A 132 -6.55 -21.10 39.45
CA GLU A 132 -5.60 -20.19 40.09
C GLU A 132 -6.02 -18.71 39.98
N ALA A 133 -6.53 -18.30 38.81
CA ALA A 133 -6.98 -16.94 38.59
C ALA A 133 -8.27 -16.61 39.38
N VAL A 134 -9.16 -17.60 39.57
CA VAL A 134 -10.39 -17.44 40.36
C VAL A 134 -10.08 -17.33 41.85
N ASP A 135 -9.11 -18.09 42.37
CA ASP A 135 -8.72 -18.03 43.77
C ASP A 135 -7.96 -16.73 44.11
N GLN A 136 -7.11 -16.22 43.21
CA GLN A 136 -6.48 -14.89 43.37
C GLN A 136 -7.51 -13.75 43.40
N VAL A 137 -8.59 -13.87 42.63
CA VAL A 137 -9.68 -12.88 42.62
C VAL A 137 -10.49 -12.96 43.92
N LYS A 138 -10.70 -14.15 44.50
CA LYS A 138 -11.41 -14.30 45.80
C LYS A 138 -10.62 -13.69 46.97
N GLU A 139 -9.32 -13.93 47.07
CA GLU A 139 -8.47 -13.31 48.12
C GLU A 139 -8.42 -11.77 48.00
N THR A 140 -8.47 -11.25 46.78
CA THR A 140 -8.49 -9.80 46.52
C THR A 140 -9.85 -9.16 46.88
N VAL A 141 -10.95 -9.91 46.79
CA VAL A 141 -12.29 -9.42 47.14
C VAL A 141 -12.52 -9.47 48.65
N GLU A 142 -12.01 -10.47 49.36
CA GLU A 142 -12.14 -10.56 50.83
C GLU A 142 -11.30 -9.51 51.57
N SER A 143 -10.16 -9.07 51.00
CA SER A 143 -9.31 -8.03 51.59
C SER A 143 -9.83 -6.59 51.45
N VAL A 144 -10.88 -6.37 50.64
CA VAL A 144 -11.47 -5.04 50.37
C VAL A 144 -12.73 -4.77 51.20
N THR A 145 -13.34 -5.79 51.82
CA THR A 145 -14.60 -5.65 52.59
C THR A 145 -14.44 -5.32 54.08
N GLU A 146 -13.24 -5.26 54.64
CA GLU A 146 -13.01 -4.82 56.03
C GLU A 146 -12.17 -3.54 56.09
N LYS A 147 -12.84 -2.38 56.01
CA LYS A 147 -12.57 -1.14 56.79
C LYS A 147 -13.28 0.06 56.16
N LYS A 148 -14.33 0.54 56.82
CA LYS A 148 -14.61 1.98 57.01
C LYS A 148 -15.84 2.20 57.89
N GLU A 149 -15.63 2.83 59.04
CA GLU A 149 -16.61 3.70 59.70
C GLU A 149 -16.03 5.13 59.79
N PRO A 150 -16.89 6.17 59.92
CA PRO A 150 -16.53 7.53 59.55
C PRO A 150 -16.27 8.44 60.76
N GLN A 151 -15.38 9.43 60.58
CA GLN A 151 -15.37 10.63 61.41
C GLN A 151 -15.30 11.89 60.55
N SER A 152 -16.21 12.79 60.88
CA SER A 152 -16.34 14.17 60.42
C SER A 152 -15.26 15.05 61.02
N GLU A 153 -14.74 16.01 60.26
CA GLU A 153 -14.47 17.36 60.78
C GLU A 153 -14.24 18.35 59.63
N THR A 154 -14.66 19.57 59.93
CA THR A 154 -14.86 20.74 59.07
C THR A 154 -13.59 21.60 59.06
N GLU A 155 -13.22 22.19 57.92
CA GLU A 155 -12.89 23.64 57.75
C GLU A 155 -12.01 23.98 56.52
N SER A 156 -12.50 24.99 55.80
CA SER A 156 -11.87 25.98 54.91
C SER A 156 -10.65 25.62 54.05
N LYS A 157 -10.88 25.52 52.73
CA LYS A 157 -9.87 25.78 51.68
C LYS A 157 -10.19 27.09 50.96
N GLU A 158 -9.40 28.12 51.22
CA GLU A 158 -9.07 29.16 50.25
C GLU A 158 -7.68 28.85 49.71
N SER A 159 -7.58 28.54 48.41
CA SER A 159 -6.42 28.92 47.58
C SER A 159 -6.55 28.34 46.17
N SER A 160 -6.36 29.23 45.19
CA SER A 160 -5.82 28.96 43.86
C SER A 160 -6.75 28.23 42.89
N GLU A 161 -7.73 28.96 42.36
CA GLU A 161 -8.27 28.70 41.02
C GLU A 161 -7.12 28.70 40.00
N THR A 162 -6.76 27.51 39.54
CA THR A 162 -5.95 27.33 38.34
C THR A 162 -6.71 27.88 37.14
N VAL A 163 -6.10 28.85 36.46
CA VAL A 163 -6.50 29.36 35.15
C VAL A 163 -6.31 28.24 34.11
N ALA A 164 -7.19 27.24 34.10
CA ALA A 164 -7.40 26.35 32.97
C ALA A 164 -8.44 27.03 32.06
N PRO A 165 -8.12 27.37 30.80
CA PRO A 165 -8.90 28.34 30.05
C PRO A 165 -10.25 27.76 29.63
N ILE A 166 -11.25 28.61 29.77
CA ILE A 166 -12.68 28.50 29.44
C ILE A 166 -13.00 28.12 27.96
N ILE A 167 -12.00 27.72 27.15
CA ILE A 167 -12.13 27.44 25.71
C ILE A 167 -12.66 26.02 25.44
N GLU A 168 -12.47 25.06 26.35
CA GLU A 168 -12.77 23.63 26.11
C GLU A 168 -14.27 23.29 25.99
N LYS A 169 -15.19 24.14 26.48
CA LYS A 169 -16.63 23.84 26.49
C LYS A 169 -17.37 23.96 25.12
N LYS A 170 -16.69 24.27 24.01
CA LYS A 170 -17.36 24.56 22.70
C LYS A 170 -17.08 23.59 21.55
N ILE A 171 -16.15 22.64 21.66
CA ILE A 171 -15.91 21.65 20.60
C ILE A 171 -16.78 20.42 20.87
N LYS A 172 -17.81 20.23 20.05
CA LYS A 172 -18.82 19.17 20.24
C LYS A 172 -18.53 17.87 19.49
N VAL A 173 -17.55 17.88 18.59
CA VAL A 173 -17.24 16.76 17.70
C VAL A 173 -15.85 16.24 18.02
N TYR A 174 -15.80 14.97 18.40
CA TYR A 174 -14.60 14.25 18.79
C TYR A 174 -14.53 12.94 17.99
N TYR A 175 -13.34 12.61 17.51
CA TYR A 175 -13.04 11.32 16.92
C TYR A 175 -11.84 10.70 17.64
N LYS A 176 -11.90 9.40 17.93
CA LYS A 176 -10.78 8.69 18.57
C LYS A 176 -9.52 8.73 17.69
N TYR A 177 -9.70 8.53 16.37
CA TYR A 177 -8.63 8.58 15.38
C TYR A 177 -9.00 9.51 14.22
N ILE A 178 -8.16 10.50 13.94
CA ILE A 178 -8.27 11.32 12.72
C ILE A 178 -7.08 11.03 11.81
N LEU A 179 -7.35 10.76 10.53
CA LEU A 179 -6.34 10.54 9.49
C LEU A 179 -6.44 11.68 8.47
N VAL A 180 -5.45 12.56 8.44
CA VAL A 180 -5.40 13.73 7.55
C VAL A 180 -4.70 13.36 6.24
N GLY A 181 -5.46 13.40 5.15
CA GLY A 181 -5.06 12.98 3.81
C GLY A 181 -5.82 11.72 3.39
N GLY A 182 -6.51 11.75 2.24
CA GLY A 182 -7.26 10.61 1.69
C GLY A 182 -6.42 9.64 0.85
N GLY A 183 -5.13 9.48 1.13
CA GLY A 183 -4.21 8.69 0.30
C GLY A 183 -3.92 7.27 0.79
N THR A 184 -2.96 6.62 0.14
CA THR A 184 -2.48 5.26 0.47
C THR A 184 -2.13 5.08 1.94
N ALA A 185 -1.34 5.99 2.52
CA ALA A 185 -0.88 5.86 3.90
C ALA A 185 -2.04 5.94 4.91
N ALA A 186 -2.99 6.85 4.71
CA ALA A 186 -4.17 6.95 5.56
C ALA A 186 -5.08 5.72 5.42
N PHE A 187 -5.29 5.22 4.20
CA PHE A 187 -6.05 4.00 3.98
C PHE A 187 -5.42 2.80 4.70
N SER A 188 -4.10 2.63 4.59
CA SER A 188 -3.39 1.54 5.25
C SER A 188 -3.39 1.67 6.78
N ALA A 189 -3.29 2.90 7.31
CA ALA A 189 -3.43 3.16 8.74
C ALA A 189 -4.85 2.82 9.24
N MET A 190 -5.88 3.24 8.51
CA MET A 190 -7.27 2.91 8.82
C MET A 190 -7.48 1.40 8.91
N LYS A 191 -7.00 0.63 7.92
CA LYS A 191 -7.13 -0.84 7.92
C LYS A 191 -6.43 -1.45 9.13
N ALA A 192 -5.24 -0.96 9.47
CA ALA A 192 -4.47 -1.43 10.62
C ALA A 192 -5.16 -1.12 11.96
N ILE A 193 -5.69 0.09 12.11
CA ILE A 193 -6.46 0.49 13.30
C ILE A 193 -7.69 -0.41 13.44
N ARG A 194 -8.50 -0.54 12.38
CA ARG A 194 -9.73 -1.36 12.39
C ARG A 194 -9.46 -2.83 12.67
N MET A 195 -8.32 -3.36 12.23
CA MET A 195 -7.91 -4.74 12.50
C MET A 195 -7.58 -4.98 13.97
N LYS A 196 -6.97 -4.00 14.66
CA LYS A 196 -6.62 -4.10 16.09
C LYS A 196 -7.74 -3.65 17.03
N ASP A 197 -8.56 -2.70 16.59
CA ASP A 197 -9.73 -2.18 17.31
C ASP A 197 -10.93 -2.15 16.33
N PRO A 198 -11.71 -3.25 16.25
CA PRO A 198 -12.87 -3.35 15.37
C PRO A 198 -13.93 -2.27 15.62
N SER A 199 -13.96 -1.70 16.83
CA SER A 199 -14.89 -0.65 17.25
C SER A 199 -14.34 0.79 17.09
N ALA A 200 -13.12 0.94 16.56
CA ALA A 200 -12.44 2.22 16.44
C ALA A 200 -13.31 3.30 15.76
N ASP A 201 -13.39 4.47 16.35
CA ASP A 201 -14.03 5.61 15.71
C ASP A 201 -12.98 6.37 14.88
N ILE A 202 -13.03 6.19 13.56
CA ILE A 202 -12.02 6.66 12.60
C ILE A 202 -12.67 7.63 11.62
N LEU A 203 -12.09 8.83 11.50
CA LEU A 203 -12.38 9.80 10.46
C LEU A 203 -11.18 9.96 9.52
N ILE A 204 -11.40 9.74 8.22
CA ILE A 204 -10.47 10.15 7.15
C ILE A 204 -10.92 11.50 6.61
N ILE A 205 -9.97 12.44 6.48
CA ILE A 205 -10.22 13.77 5.91
C ILE A 205 -9.41 13.93 4.62
N SER A 206 -10.07 14.31 3.54
CA SER A 206 -9.48 14.51 2.21
C SER A 206 -9.94 15.83 1.62
N ASP A 207 -9.03 16.56 1.00
CA ASP A 207 -9.36 17.73 0.17
C ASP A 207 -9.87 17.32 -1.22
N GLU A 208 -9.55 16.10 -1.68
CA GLU A 208 -10.06 15.55 -2.93
C GLU A 208 -11.50 15.00 -2.76
N PRO A 209 -12.38 15.12 -3.77
CA PRO A 209 -13.77 14.64 -3.74
C PRO A 209 -13.88 13.12 -3.99
N HIS A 210 -12.89 12.36 -3.54
CA HIS A 210 -12.73 10.94 -3.83
C HIS A 210 -12.47 10.14 -2.56
N PRO A 211 -12.98 8.90 -2.45
CA PRO A 211 -12.50 7.97 -1.43
C PRO A 211 -11.03 7.60 -1.73
N PRO A 212 -10.31 7.04 -0.75
CA PRO A 212 -8.91 6.70 -0.94
C PRO A 212 -8.65 5.79 -2.14
N TYR A 213 -7.64 6.17 -2.94
CA TYR A 213 -7.24 5.46 -4.17
C TYR A 213 -5.72 5.36 -4.30
N MET A 214 -5.27 4.39 -5.09
CA MET A 214 -3.87 4.21 -5.46
C MET A 214 -3.51 5.05 -6.68
N ARG A 215 -2.39 5.77 -6.61
CA ARG A 215 -1.91 6.66 -7.68
C ARG A 215 -1.19 5.95 -8.85
N PRO A 216 -0.46 4.82 -8.67
CA PRO A 216 0.34 4.22 -9.76
C PRO A 216 -0.40 3.95 -11.08
N PRO A 217 -1.66 3.48 -11.09
CA PRO A 217 -2.39 3.23 -12.34
C PRO A 217 -2.66 4.49 -13.17
N LEU A 218 -2.66 5.69 -12.55
CA LEU A 218 -2.96 6.95 -13.23
C LEU A 218 -1.95 7.29 -14.33
N SER A 219 -0.72 6.78 -14.27
CA SER A 219 0.31 6.96 -15.30
C SER A 219 0.60 5.67 -16.09
N LYS A 220 -0.15 4.59 -15.85
CA LYS A 220 0.15 3.24 -16.35
C LYS A 220 -1.10 2.59 -16.96
N GLU A 221 -1.66 1.56 -16.32
CA GLU A 221 -2.64 0.63 -16.91
C GLU A 221 -3.92 1.32 -17.40
N LEU A 222 -4.34 2.42 -16.76
CA LEU A 222 -5.54 3.15 -17.15
C LEU A 222 -5.45 3.69 -18.60
N TRP A 223 -4.25 4.04 -19.07
CA TRP A 223 -4.02 4.50 -20.45
C TRP A 223 -4.12 3.40 -21.51
N PHE A 224 -4.15 2.14 -21.08
CA PHE A 224 -4.26 0.96 -21.95
C PHE A 224 -5.65 0.32 -21.88
N SER A 225 -6.61 0.99 -21.23
CA SER A 225 -7.99 0.51 -21.18
C SER A 225 -8.70 0.70 -22.52
N GLU A 226 -9.41 -0.35 -22.96
CA GLU A 226 -10.32 -0.30 -24.10
C GLU A 226 -11.72 0.18 -23.68
N ASP A 227 -12.02 0.24 -22.37
CA ASP A 227 -13.28 0.75 -21.87
C ASP A 227 -13.25 2.29 -21.83
N PRO A 228 -14.07 2.98 -22.65
CA PRO A 228 -14.09 4.44 -22.68
C PRO A 228 -14.54 5.06 -21.35
N ASN A 229 -15.22 4.29 -20.47
CA ASN A 229 -15.67 4.76 -19.16
C ASN A 229 -14.65 4.54 -18.05
N ALA A 230 -13.52 3.85 -18.31
CA ALA A 230 -12.45 3.64 -17.33
C ALA A 230 -11.89 4.95 -16.77
N VAL A 231 -11.94 6.04 -17.55
CA VAL A 231 -11.57 7.40 -17.10
C VAL A 231 -12.40 7.90 -15.91
N ASN A 232 -13.64 7.42 -15.77
CA ASN A 232 -14.56 7.81 -14.70
C ASN A 232 -14.61 6.75 -13.58
N THR A 233 -14.64 5.46 -13.93
CA THR A 233 -14.75 4.39 -12.94
C THR A 233 -13.43 4.06 -12.27
N LEU A 234 -12.32 4.38 -12.95
CA LEU A 234 -10.95 3.99 -12.60
C LEU A 234 -10.76 2.48 -12.51
N ASP A 235 -11.56 1.73 -13.27
CA ASP A 235 -11.33 0.32 -13.51
C ASP A 235 -10.22 0.14 -14.55
N PHE A 236 -9.32 -0.80 -14.29
CA PHE A 236 -8.24 -1.15 -15.20
C PHE A 236 -7.98 -2.65 -15.13
N LYS A 237 -7.25 -3.17 -16.12
CA LYS A 237 -6.68 -4.51 -16.04
C LYS A 237 -5.20 -4.38 -15.72
N ASP A 238 -4.70 -5.15 -14.75
CA ASP A 238 -3.26 -5.26 -14.57
C ASP A 238 -2.60 -5.91 -15.80
N TRP A 239 -1.27 -5.93 -15.84
CA TRP A 239 -0.53 -6.49 -16.97
C TRP A 239 -0.78 -8.00 -17.20
N GLN A 240 -1.39 -8.69 -16.23
CA GLN A 240 -1.83 -10.08 -16.34
C GLN A 240 -3.28 -10.22 -16.82
N GLY A 241 -3.98 -9.10 -17.07
CA GLY A 241 -5.36 -9.06 -17.54
C GLY A 241 -6.40 -9.14 -16.42
N VAL A 242 -6.00 -9.10 -15.14
CA VAL A 242 -6.92 -9.17 -14.00
C VAL A 242 -7.54 -7.80 -13.76
N GLY A 243 -8.87 -7.74 -13.72
CA GLY A 243 -9.62 -6.53 -13.43
C GLY A 243 -9.37 -6.02 -12.01
N ARG A 244 -9.07 -4.73 -11.88
CA ARG A 244 -8.82 -4.01 -10.64
C ARG A 244 -9.49 -2.64 -10.71
N ASN A 245 -9.64 -2.00 -9.55
CA ASN A 245 -10.07 -0.62 -9.43
C ASN A 245 -9.01 0.19 -8.68
N ALA A 246 -8.80 1.45 -9.07
CA ALA A 246 -7.83 2.31 -8.39
C ALA A 246 -8.25 2.67 -6.95
N TYR A 247 -9.56 2.75 -6.67
CA TYR A 247 -10.08 2.88 -5.31
C TYR A 247 -9.76 1.63 -4.50
N TYR A 248 -9.30 1.83 -3.26
CA TYR A 248 -8.94 0.71 -2.40
C TYR A 248 -10.15 -0.08 -1.88
N GLU A 249 -11.29 0.59 -1.73
CA GLU A 249 -12.56 0.01 -1.28
C GLU A 249 -13.72 0.70 -1.99
N SER A 250 -14.87 0.02 -2.06
CA SER A 250 -16.09 0.62 -2.61
C SER A 250 -16.57 1.81 -1.77
N LYS A 251 -17.27 2.76 -2.39
CA LYS A 251 -17.91 3.89 -1.67
C LYS A 251 -18.80 3.44 -0.50
N ALA A 252 -19.47 2.28 -0.63
CA ALA A 252 -20.35 1.73 0.40
C ALA A 252 -19.63 1.32 1.70
N TYR A 253 -18.30 1.16 1.66
CA TYR A 253 -17.46 0.92 2.83
C TYR A 253 -17.42 2.13 3.78
N TYR A 254 -17.63 3.32 3.23
CA TYR A 254 -17.53 4.58 3.96
C TYR A 254 -18.91 5.11 4.35
N GLU A 255 -18.94 5.85 5.44
CA GLU A 255 -20.00 6.80 5.75
C GLU A 255 -19.47 8.19 5.40
N GLU A 256 -20.07 8.84 4.40
CA GLU A 256 -19.72 10.23 4.07
C GLU A 256 -20.21 11.15 5.18
N VAL A 257 -19.30 11.98 5.69
CA VAL A 257 -19.59 12.97 6.72
C VAL A 257 -19.94 14.29 6.06
N ASP A 258 -21.10 14.82 6.41
CA ASP A 258 -21.51 16.15 5.97
C ASP A 258 -20.54 17.24 6.50
N PRO A 259 -19.89 18.02 5.62
CA PRO A 259 -18.93 19.05 6.00
C PRO A 259 -19.46 20.08 6.98
N GLU A 260 -20.75 20.39 6.93
CA GLU A 260 -21.34 21.47 7.73
C GLU A 260 -21.70 21.05 9.15
N SER A 261 -22.33 19.89 9.29
CA SER A 261 -22.72 19.37 10.59
C SER A 261 -21.58 18.63 11.29
N LEU A 262 -20.64 18.05 10.52
CA LEU A 262 -19.61 17.12 11.00
C LEU A 262 -20.18 15.97 11.84
N LYS A 263 -21.50 15.73 11.73
CA LYS A 263 -22.17 14.65 12.42
C LYS A 263 -22.03 13.42 11.55
N ALA A 264 -21.57 12.36 12.18
CA ALA A 264 -21.64 11.03 11.64
C ALA A 264 -22.46 10.15 12.59
N SER A 265 -22.95 9.05 12.07
CA SER A 265 -23.60 8.03 12.85
C SER A 265 -22.63 7.43 13.88
N ASN A 266 -23.18 6.89 14.95
CA ASN A 266 -22.42 6.08 15.91
C ASN A 266 -22.14 4.66 15.37
N ASP A 267 -22.37 4.42 14.08
CA ASP A 267 -22.06 3.13 13.45
C ASP A 267 -20.55 2.95 13.37
N VAL A 268 -20.02 2.15 14.29
CA VAL A 268 -18.60 1.80 14.33
C VAL A 268 -18.22 0.78 13.27
N THR A 269 -19.18 0.22 12.51
CA THR A 269 -18.90 -0.72 11.42
C THR A 269 -18.43 -0.01 10.15
N LYS A 270 -18.73 1.28 10.00
CA LYS A 270 -18.29 2.10 8.88
C LYS A 270 -17.13 3.02 9.25
N VAL A 271 -16.29 3.29 8.25
CA VAL A 271 -15.25 4.32 8.35
C VAL A 271 -15.83 5.64 7.87
N LYS A 272 -15.64 6.69 8.66
CA LYS A 272 -16.17 8.01 8.34
C LYS A 272 -15.22 8.72 7.40
N LEU A 273 -15.76 9.34 6.36
CA LEU A 273 -15.00 9.98 5.30
C LEU A 273 -15.53 11.40 5.07
N LEU A 274 -14.66 12.39 5.29
CA LEU A 274 -14.92 13.79 4.97
C LEU A 274 -14.09 14.17 3.74
N THR A 275 -14.74 14.39 2.60
CA THR A 275 -14.09 14.80 1.34
C THR A 275 -14.32 16.27 1.03
N GLY A 276 -13.51 16.85 0.14
CA GLY A 276 -13.65 18.24 -0.31
C GLY A 276 -13.33 19.30 0.74
N VAL A 277 -12.79 18.92 1.91
CA VAL A 277 -12.47 19.86 3.01
C VAL A 277 -11.04 19.66 3.45
N ALA A 278 -10.23 20.71 3.32
CA ALA A 278 -8.84 20.70 3.78
C ALA A 278 -8.73 20.98 5.28
N ALA A 279 -7.79 20.30 5.94
CA ALA A 279 -7.29 20.71 7.24
C ALA A 279 -6.34 21.91 7.11
N THR A 280 -6.51 22.95 7.93
CA THR A 280 -5.80 24.23 7.77
C THR A 280 -4.89 24.60 8.93
N ASN A 281 -5.18 24.09 10.13
CA ASN A 281 -4.37 24.25 11.33
C ASN A 281 -4.52 23.06 12.28
N LEU A 282 -3.46 22.76 13.03
CA LEU A 282 -3.43 21.71 14.05
C LEU A 282 -2.88 22.30 15.35
N ASP A 283 -3.70 22.30 16.39
CA ASP A 283 -3.32 22.65 17.76
C ASP A 283 -2.99 21.34 18.50
N VAL A 284 -1.69 21.04 18.60
CA VAL A 284 -1.19 19.77 19.16
C VAL A 284 -1.46 19.71 20.67
N ASP A 285 -1.28 20.81 21.38
CA ASP A 285 -1.42 20.89 22.84
C ASP A 285 -2.88 20.69 23.26
N ARG A 286 -3.82 21.32 22.54
CA ARG A 286 -5.26 21.16 22.82
C ARG A 286 -5.90 19.97 22.12
N LYS A 287 -5.15 19.26 21.27
CA LYS A 287 -5.63 18.18 20.39
C LYS A 287 -6.83 18.57 19.54
N VAL A 288 -6.70 19.68 18.81
CA VAL A 288 -7.76 20.22 17.94
C VAL A 288 -7.27 20.38 16.50
N LEU A 289 -8.01 19.82 15.55
CA LEU A 289 -7.84 20.06 14.12
C LEU A 289 -8.83 21.14 13.64
N HIS A 290 -8.33 22.09 12.87
CA HIS A 290 -9.13 23.14 12.23
C HIS A 290 -9.29 22.86 10.74
N LEU A 291 -10.48 23.07 10.23
CA LEU A 291 -10.85 22.83 8.84
C LEU A 291 -11.03 24.14 8.06
N ALA A 292 -10.93 24.07 6.74
CA ALA A 292 -11.07 25.22 5.84
C ALA A 292 -12.44 25.90 5.91
N ASN A 293 -13.49 25.14 6.24
CA ASN A 293 -14.85 25.66 6.46
C ASN A 293 -15.06 26.29 7.86
N GLY A 294 -13.99 26.54 8.61
CA GLY A 294 -14.02 27.19 9.93
C GLY A 294 -14.42 26.27 11.09
N LYS A 295 -14.74 25.00 10.83
CA LYS A 295 -15.10 24.03 11.86
C LYS A 295 -13.87 23.47 12.57
N ARG A 296 -14.10 22.84 13.72
CA ARG A 296 -13.07 22.31 14.63
C ARG A 296 -13.43 20.92 15.10
N LEU A 297 -12.44 20.03 15.16
CA LEU A 297 -12.56 18.63 15.57
C LEU A 297 -11.56 18.35 16.69
N ALA A 298 -12.02 17.78 17.81
CA ALA A 298 -11.12 17.23 18.81
C ALA A 298 -10.69 15.80 18.41
N TYR A 299 -9.48 15.39 18.78
CA TYR A 299 -8.98 14.04 18.47
C TYR A 299 -8.33 13.35 19.65
N GLY A 300 -8.38 12.02 19.66
CA GLY A 300 -7.58 11.18 20.56
C GLY A 300 -6.14 11.07 20.06
N LYS A 301 -5.99 10.52 18.85
CA LYS A 301 -4.72 10.44 18.08
C LYS A 301 -4.94 10.89 16.64
N ILE A 302 -3.91 11.46 16.04
CA ILE A 302 -3.96 11.98 14.67
C ILE A 302 -2.80 11.46 13.82
N LEU A 303 -3.08 11.09 12.57
CA LEU A 303 -2.08 10.78 11.56
C LEU A 303 -2.02 11.90 10.51
N LEU A 304 -0.82 12.40 10.23
CA LEU A 304 -0.54 13.27 9.11
C LEU A 304 -0.03 12.42 7.93
N ALA A 305 -0.89 12.24 6.95
CA ALA A 305 -0.62 11.49 5.71
C ALA A 305 -0.89 12.39 4.49
N THR A 306 -0.45 13.65 4.57
CA THR A 306 -0.74 14.72 3.61
C THR A 306 0.01 14.59 2.27
N GLY A 307 0.90 13.60 2.12
CA GLY A 307 1.64 13.34 0.89
C GLY A 307 2.54 14.52 0.49
N GLY A 308 2.76 14.69 -0.81
CA GLY A 308 3.41 15.86 -1.39
C GLY A 308 2.52 16.66 -2.34
N VAL A 309 3.05 17.81 -2.75
CA VAL A 309 2.50 18.73 -3.76
C VAL A 309 3.46 18.74 -4.95
N PRO A 310 2.98 18.62 -6.20
CA PRO A 310 3.86 18.70 -7.37
C PRO A 310 4.66 20.00 -7.39
N LYS A 311 5.89 19.94 -7.90
CA LYS A 311 6.70 21.13 -8.14
C LYS A 311 6.11 21.91 -9.31
N GLU A 312 5.73 23.15 -9.04
CA GLU A 312 5.33 24.09 -10.09
C GLU A 312 6.56 24.74 -10.72
N LEU A 313 6.45 25.11 -12.00
CA LEU A 313 7.42 25.97 -12.64
C LEU A 313 7.00 27.43 -12.39
N PRO A 314 7.88 28.29 -11.83
CA PRO A 314 7.53 29.67 -11.49
C PRO A 314 7.29 30.59 -12.72
N LEU A 315 7.27 30.01 -13.91
CA LEU A 315 7.26 30.67 -15.22
C LEU A 315 5.85 30.91 -15.77
N THR A 316 4.80 30.51 -15.03
CA THR A 316 3.41 30.56 -15.52
C THR A 316 2.62 31.77 -15.04
N LYS A 317 3.18 32.59 -14.14
CA LYS A 317 2.44 33.64 -13.42
C LYS A 317 1.79 34.69 -14.33
N ASP A 318 2.50 35.11 -15.37
CA ASP A 318 2.09 36.20 -16.26
C ASP A 318 1.23 35.74 -17.44
N LEU A 319 0.93 34.44 -17.54
CA LEU A 319 0.07 33.90 -18.59
C LEU A 319 -1.42 34.18 -18.32
N PRO A 320 -2.23 34.35 -19.38
CA PRO A 320 -3.69 34.28 -19.30
C PRO A 320 -4.18 32.96 -18.69
N GLU A 321 -5.32 32.99 -17.98
CA GLU A 321 -5.85 31.82 -17.24
C GLU A 321 -6.25 30.65 -18.14
N ASP A 322 -6.75 30.94 -19.35
CA ASP A 322 -7.05 29.94 -20.37
C ASP A 322 -5.80 29.20 -20.84
N ILE A 323 -4.65 29.89 -20.94
CA ILE A 323 -3.36 29.29 -21.27
C ILE A 323 -2.74 28.58 -20.07
N LYS A 324 -2.84 29.14 -18.86
CA LYS A 324 -2.41 28.46 -17.63
C LYS A 324 -3.12 27.14 -17.43
N SER A 325 -4.41 27.06 -17.75
CA SER A 325 -5.20 25.82 -17.65
C SER A 325 -4.67 24.68 -18.54
N LYS A 326 -3.86 25.03 -19.56
CA LYS A 326 -3.18 24.09 -20.46
C LYS A 326 -1.80 23.67 -19.97
N ILE A 327 -1.39 24.13 -18.78
CA ILE A 327 -0.14 23.74 -18.12
C ILE A 327 -0.51 23.07 -16.79
N THR A 328 -0.43 21.75 -16.76
CA THR A 328 -0.88 20.95 -15.61
C THR A 328 0.28 20.24 -14.94
N THR A 329 0.25 20.15 -13.62
CA THR A 329 1.04 19.15 -12.88
C THR A 329 0.24 17.86 -12.77
N PHE A 330 0.88 16.70 -12.89
CA PHE A 330 0.17 15.41 -12.87
C PHE A 330 0.29 14.71 -11.51
N ARG A 331 -0.83 14.51 -10.79
CA ARG A 331 -0.86 13.78 -9.50
C ARG A 331 -2.19 13.11 -9.15
N ARG A 332 -3.31 13.72 -9.52
CA ARG A 332 -4.67 13.40 -9.07
C ARG A 332 -5.49 12.76 -10.19
N VAL A 333 -6.64 12.21 -9.81
CA VAL A 333 -7.65 11.68 -10.75
C VAL A 333 -8.09 12.76 -11.74
N SER A 334 -8.31 13.99 -11.28
CA SER A 334 -8.66 15.13 -12.14
C SER A 334 -7.66 15.35 -13.27
N ASP A 335 -6.36 15.21 -12.97
CA ASP A 335 -5.28 15.48 -13.90
C ASP A 335 -5.22 14.39 -14.98
N TYR A 336 -5.44 13.14 -14.58
CA TYR A 336 -5.63 12.01 -15.50
C TYR A 336 -6.83 12.23 -16.43
N GLN A 337 -7.98 12.62 -15.88
CA GLN A 337 -9.20 12.86 -16.67
C GLN A 337 -9.01 13.98 -17.68
N GLN A 338 -8.38 15.09 -17.27
CA GLN A 338 -8.07 16.21 -18.16
C GLN A 338 -7.11 15.78 -19.27
N LEU A 339 -6.04 15.08 -18.93
CA LEU A 339 -5.02 14.68 -19.91
C LEU A 339 -5.52 13.61 -20.88
N ASP A 340 -6.35 12.66 -20.42
CA ASP A 340 -7.01 11.68 -21.28
C ASP A 340 -7.94 12.35 -22.30
N ALA A 341 -8.74 13.34 -21.86
CA ALA A 341 -9.62 14.10 -22.75
C ALA A 341 -8.83 14.82 -23.86
N ILE A 342 -7.65 15.37 -23.53
CA ILE A 342 -6.77 16.03 -24.49
C ILE A 342 -6.15 15.00 -25.45
N ASN A 343 -5.63 13.90 -24.93
CA ASN A 343 -5.04 12.83 -25.75
C ASN A 343 -6.05 12.26 -26.77
N LYS A 344 -7.35 12.23 -26.44
CA LYS A 344 -8.41 11.80 -27.35
C LYS A 344 -8.58 12.70 -28.59
N THR A 345 -8.02 13.91 -28.59
CA THR A 345 -8.13 14.86 -29.71
C THR A 345 -6.99 14.79 -30.73
N GLY A 346 -5.96 13.95 -30.52
CA GLY A 346 -4.84 13.83 -31.46
C GLY A 346 -3.88 15.04 -31.49
N LYS A 347 -3.90 15.85 -30.43
CA LYS A 347 -3.17 17.12 -30.30
C LYS A 347 -1.69 16.93 -29.92
N HIS A 348 -0.92 18.01 -29.89
CA HIS A 348 0.48 17.99 -29.43
C HIS A 348 0.57 18.24 -27.93
N ILE A 349 1.13 17.29 -27.18
CA ILE A 349 1.36 17.41 -25.73
C ILE A 349 2.86 17.42 -25.45
N VAL A 350 3.30 18.39 -24.63
CA VAL A 350 4.68 18.47 -24.13
C VAL A 350 4.74 17.98 -22.68
N VAL A 351 5.63 17.06 -22.38
CA VAL A 351 5.92 16.59 -21.02
C VAL A 351 7.27 17.15 -20.55
N ILE A 352 7.27 17.92 -19.48
CA ILE A 352 8.49 18.47 -18.87
C ILE A 352 8.93 17.57 -17.71
N GLY A 353 10.10 16.97 -17.85
CA GLY A 353 10.71 16.10 -16.84
C GLY A 353 11.06 14.72 -17.39
N GLY A 354 12.32 14.33 -17.22
CA GLY A 354 12.88 13.05 -17.68
C GLY A 354 12.81 11.93 -16.64
N GLY A 355 12.16 12.14 -15.49
CA GLY A 355 12.02 11.14 -14.42
C GLY A 355 11.03 10.01 -14.77
N PHE A 356 10.80 9.10 -13.82
CA PHE A 356 9.89 7.96 -14.01
C PHE A 356 8.48 8.40 -14.40
N LEU A 357 7.82 9.28 -13.64
CA LEU A 357 6.46 9.74 -13.95
C LEU A 357 6.36 10.39 -15.33
N GLY A 358 7.29 11.29 -15.68
CA GLY A 358 7.29 11.95 -16.99
C GLY A 358 7.48 10.94 -18.13
N SER A 359 8.32 9.94 -17.93
CA SER A 359 8.58 8.89 -18.93
C SER A 359 7.41 7.90 -19.04
N GLU A 360 6.77 7.54 -17.92
CA GLU A 360 5.55 6.72 -17.91
C GLU A 360 4.43 7.40 -18.71
N LEU A 361 4.17 8.69 -18.43
CA LEU A 361 3.17 9.46 -19.14
C LEU A 361 3.49 9.61 -20.62
N ALA A 362 4.72 10.00 -20.97
CA ALA A 362 5.13 10.14 -22.36
C ALA A 362 4.97 8.82 -23.14
N TYR A 363 5.36 7.69 -22.53
CA TYR A 363 5.19 6.37 -23.14
C TYR A 363 3.71 6.01 -23.31
N ALA A 364 2.92 6.14 -22.24
CA ALA A 364 1.51 5.75 -22.22
C ALA A 364 0.67 6.58 -23.21
N ILE A 365 0.94 7.87 -23.31
CA ILE A 365 0.24 8.77 -24.23
C ILE A 365 0.69 8.50 -25.67
N ALA A 366 1.98 8.30 -25.94
CA ALA A 366 2.44 7.97 -27.29
C ALA A 366 1.81 6.67 -27.81
N LYS A 367 1.68 5.64 -26.96
CA LYS A 367 0.99 4.39 -27.30
C LYS A 367 -0.51 4.60 -27.54
N SER A 368 -1.23 5.17 -26.57
CA SER A 368 -2.69 5.31 -26.61
C SER A 368 -3.20 6.38 -27.59
N GLY A 369 -2.35 7.33 -27.96
CA GLY A 369 -2.61 8.41 -28.91
C GLY A 369 -2.20 8.10 -30.36
N LYS A 370 -1.50 6.98 -30.60
CA LYS A 370 -0.90 6.65 -31.91
C LYS A 370 -1.91 6.67 -33.06
N GLU A 371 -3.04 6.01 -32.91
CA GLU A 371 -4.08 5.96 -33.96
C GLU A 371 -4.78 7.31 -34.18
N LYS A 372 -4.70 8.20 -33.19
CA LYS A 372 -5.30 9.53 -33.21
C LYS A 372 -4.34 10.59 -33.76
N GLY A 373 -3.07 10.22 -33.98
CA GLY A 373 -2.04 11.16 -34.41
C GLY A 373 -1.52 12.08 -33.30
N THR A 374 -1.73 11.73 -32.02
CA THR A 374 -1.20 12.53 -30.90
C THR A 374 0.32 12.64 -31.01
N LYS A 375 0.83 13.86 -31.03
CA LYS A 375 2.27 14.13 -30.98
C LYS A 375 2.71 14.30 -29.53
N ILE A 376 3.82 13.67 -29.13
CA ILE A 376 4.39 13.80 -27.79
C ILE A 376 5.84 14.23 -27.85
N THR A 377 6.14 15.32 -27.15
CA THR A 377 7.52 15.80 -26.94
C THR A 377 7.85 15.77 -25.46
N GLN A 378 8.95 15.13 -25.06
CA GLN A 378 9.44 15.12 -23.69
C GLN A 378 10.69 16.01 -23.58
N VAL A 379 10.67 16.97 -22.67
CA VAL A 379 11.73 17.98 -22.47
C VAL A 379 12.36 17.80 -21.11
N PHE A 380 13.70 17.74 -21.05
CA PHE A 380 14.42 17.66 -19.78
C PHE A 380 15.90 18.05 -19.90
N PRO A 381 16.52 18.57 -18.82
CA PRO A 381 17.90 19.05 -18.83
C PRO A 381 18.94 17.91 -18.83
N GLU A 382 18.53 16.67 -18.56
CA GLU A 382 19.44 15.52 -18.51
C GLU A 382 19.82 14.99 -19.90
N GLN A 383 20.86 14.14 -19.92
CA GLN A 383 21.35 13.43 -21.12
C GLN A 383 20.39 12.34 -21.64
N GLY A 384 19.34 12.01 -20.89
CA GLY A 384 18.35 10.98 -21.22
C GLY A 384 17.38 10.70 -20.07
N ASN A 385 16.41 9.83 -20.33
CA ASN A 385 15.40 9.42 -19.35
C ASN A 385 16.03 8.76 -18.12
N MET A 386 15.56 9.14 -16.93
CA MET A 386 15.98 8.68 -15.61
C MET A 386 17.49 8.85 -15.33
N ALA A 387 18.17 9.80 -15.96
CA ALA A 387 19.62 9.94 -15.82
C ALA A 387 20.13 10.27 -14.41
N GLN A 388 19.26 10.75 -13.52
CA GLN A 388 19.60 10.97 -12.09
C GLN A 388 19.60 9.66 -11.27
N VAL A 389 19.02 8.59 -11.81
CA VAL A 389 18.91 7.29 -11.16
C VAL A 389 19.76 6.27 -11.91
N PHE A 390 19.58 6.17 -13.22
CA PHE A 390 20.19 5.15 -14.04
C PHE A 390 21.66 5.44 -14.37
N PRO A 391 22.51 4.40 -14.48
CA PRO A 391 23.80 4.57 -15.12
C PRO A 391 23.62 4.93 -16.60
N ARG A 392 24.67 5.48 -17.21
CA ARG A 392 24.64 6.01 -18.59
C ARG A 392 24.06 5.02 -19.62
N TYR A 393 24.45 3.75 -19.56
CA TYR A 393 23.95 2.73 -20.49
C TYR A 393 22.43 2.62 -20.44
N LEU A 394 21.86 2.40 -19.25
CA LEU A 394 20.42 2.21 -19.09
C LEU A 394 19.64 3.50 -19.41
N THR A 395 20.20 4.67 -19.09
CA THR A 395 19.67 5.97 -19.50
C THR A 395 19.53 6.07 -21.03
N GLN A 396 20.59 5.71 -21.76
CA GLN A 396 20.60 5.75 -23.23
C GLN A 396 19.65 4.72 -23.83
N TRP A 397 19.67 3.50 -23.29
CA TRP A 397 18.76 2.42 -23.70
C TRP A 397 17.30 2.84 -23.55
N THR A 398 16.91 3.35 -22.38
CA THR A 398 15.52 3.77 -22.14
C THR A 398 15.13 4.94 -23.03
N SER A 399 16.03 5.92 -23.23
CA SER A 399 15.77 7.03 -24.17
C SER A 399 15.54 6.53 -25.59
N GLY A 400 16.34 5.55 -26.05
CA GLY A 400 16.15 4.92 -27.35
C GLY A 400 14.81 4.21 -27.46
N LYS A 401 14.36 3.52 -26.40
CA LYS A 401 13.02 2.93 -26.34
C LYS A 401 11.91 3.97 -26.45
N MET A 402 12.01 5.08 -25.74
CA MET A 402 11.04 6.17 -25.82
C MET A 402 10.92 6.71 -27.25
N THR A 403 12.04 6.95 -27.93
CA THR A 403 12.05 7.39 -29.34
C THR A 403 11.43 6.35 -30.27
N ASN A 404 11.72 5.05 -30.09
CA ASN A 404 11.12 3.98 -30.89
C ASN A 404 9.60 3.88 -30.72
N GLU A 405 9.08 4.35 -29.59
CA GLU A 405 7.65 4.39 -29.28
C GLU A 405 6.96 5.68 -29.75
N GLY A 406 7.69 6.55 -30.44
CA GLY A 406 7.16 7.78 -31.05
C GLY A 406 7.24 9.03 -30.17
N VAL A 407 8.00 8.99 -29.07
CA VAL A 407 8.24 10.16 -28.24
C VAL A 407 9.40 10.99 -28.81
N GLU A 408 9.16 12.26 -29.12
CA GLU A 408 10.22 13.22 -29.46
C GLU A 408 10.95 13.66 -28.18
N LEU A 409 12.28 13.52 -28.13
CA LEU A 409 13.07 13.85 -26.93
C LEU A 409 13.88 15.12 -27.12
N GLU A 410 13.55 16.18 -26.38
CA GLU A 410 14.35 17.40 -26.22
C GLU A 410 15.23 17.28 -24.98
N LYS A 411 16.32 16.54 -25.13
CA LYS A 411 17.34 16.32 -24.10
C LYS A 411 18.20 17.57 -23.93
N LEU A 412 18.89 17.68 -22.79
CA LEU A 412 19.79 18.81 -22.50
C LEU A 412 19.13 20.18 -22.70
N SER A 413 17.83 20.26 -22.45
CA SER A 413 17.04 21.46 -22.70
C SER A 413 16.21 21.78 -21.47
N LYS A 414 16.25 23.03 -21.04
CA LYS A 414 15.45 23.53 -19.92
C LYS A 414 14.42 24.52 -20.43
N VAL A 415 13.19 24.40 -19.93
CA VAL A 415 12.17 25.42 -20.17
C VAL A 415 12.53 26.70 -19.42
N THR A 416 12.62 27.81 -20.16
CA THR A 416 12.97 29.13 -19.64
C THR A 416 11.79 30.07 -19.58
N ASN A 417 10.80 29.91 -20.46
CA ASN A 417 9.58 30.70 -20.46
C ASN A 417 8.40 29.96 -21.12
N PHE A 418 7.20 30.45 -20.87
CA PHE A 418 6.00 30.13 -21.63
C PHE A 418 5.41 31.39 -22.25
N GLU A 419 4.94 31.28 -23.48
CA GLU A 419 4.28 32.36 -24.21
C GLU A 419 2.95 31.86 -24.79
N VAL A 420 2.11 32.80 -25.21
CA VAL A 420 0.84 32.51 -25.89
C VAL A 420 1.08 32.50 -27.39
N GLU A 421 0.65 31.42 -28.06
CA GLU A 421 0.63 31.35 -29.52
C GLU A 421 -0.76 30.94 -30.00
N GLY A 422 -1.61 31.93 -30.27
CA GLY A 422 -3.03 31.71 -30.54
C GLY A 422 -3.71 31.07 -29.32
N ASP A 423 -4.28 29.88 -29.51
CA ASP A 423 -4.89 29.06 -28.46
C ASP A 423 -3.92 27.98 -27.92
N GLN A 424 -2.62 28.11 -28.16
CA GLN A 424 -1.62 27.11 -27.77
C GLN A 424 -0.58 27.71 -26.82
N VAL A 425 0.08 26.82 -26.08
CA VAL A 425 1.20 27.16 -25.21
C VAL A 425 2.48 27.06 -26.05
N LYS A 426 3.23 28.17 -26.14
CA LYS A 426 4.57 28.16 -26.71
C LYS A 426 5.60 27.99 -25.59
N VAL A 427 6.31 26.88 -25.60
CA VAL A 427 7.36 26.52 -24.63
C VAL A 427 8.71 27.00 -25.16
N ILE A 428 9.36 27.93 -24.45
CA ILE A 428 10.67 28.46 -24.81
C ILE A 428 11.77 27.70 -24.07
N LEU A 429 12.78 27.24 -24.80
CA LEU A 429 13.91 26.50 -24.27
C LEU A 429 15.15 27.39 -24.15
N ASP A 430 16.05 27.06 -23.22
CA ASP A 430 17.36 27.70 -23.07
C ASP A 430 18.27 27.56 -24.29
N THR A 431 18.03 26.55 -25.13
CA THR A 431 18.71 26.34 -26.41
C THR A 431 18.31 27.35 -27.50
N GLY A 432 17.30 28.20 -27.24
CA GLY A 432 16.73 29.13 -28.22
C GLY A 432 15.63 28.51 -29.12
N LYS A 433 15.39 27.20 -29.00
CA LYS A 433 14.27 26.51 -29.66
C LYS A 433 12.95 26.82 -28.94
N SER A 434 11.85 26.81 -29.68
CA SER A 434 10.49 26.86 -29.13
C SER A 434 9.63 25.71 -29.62
N LEU A 435 8.73 25.22 -28.77
CA LEU A 435 7.75 24.19 -29.09
C LEU A 435 6.34 24.78 -28.93
N VAL A 436 5.46 24.57 -29.90
CA VAL A 436 4.04 24.97 -29.79
C VAL A 436 3.22 23.75 -29.48
N ALA A 437 2.52 23.76 -28.35
CA ALA A 437 1.78 22.61 -27.85
C ALA A 437 0.37 22.99 -27.40
N ASP A 438 -0.56 22.07 -27.56
CA ASP A 438 -1.93 22.24 -27.07
C ASP A 438 -2.03 22.06 -25.55
N HIS A 439 -1.11 21.30 -24.97
CA HIS A 439 -1.05 21.07 -23.53
C HIS A 439 0.37 20.78 -23.06
N VAL A 440 0.68 21.18 -21.84
CA VAL A 440 1.95 20.94 -21.16
C VAL A 440 1.71 20.20 -19.85
N VAL A 441 2.47 19.15 -19.60
CA VAL A 441 2.48 18.41 -18.34
C VAL A 441 3.81 18.63 -17.64
N VAL A 442 3.79 19.12 -16.41
CA VAL A 442 4.97 19.29 -15.55
C VAL A 442 5.09 18.08 -14.62
N ALA A 443 6.15 17.30 -14.80
CA ALA A 443 6.45 16.08 -14.05
C ALA A 443 7.87 16.12 -13.45
N THR A 444 8.20 17.22 -12.75
CA THR A 444 9.55 17.50 -12.21
C THR A 444 9.73 17.12 -10.74
N GLY A 445 8.92 16.20 -10.22
CA GLY A 445 8.92 15.76 -8.81
C GLY A 445 7.98 16.57 -7.91
N ILE A 446 8.05 16.32 -6.61
CA ILE A 446 7.12 16.89 -5.61
C ILE A 446 7.89 17.49 -4.43
N GLU A 447 7.22 18.31 -3.64
CA GLU A 447 7.63 18.74 -2.31
C GLU A 447 6.68 18.14 -1.25
N PRO A 448 7.16 17.68 -0.09
CA PRO A 448 6.29 17.16 0.96
C PRO A 448 5.33 18.24 1.48
N ASN A 449 4.05 17.89 1.67
CA ASN A 449 3.01 18.82 2.12
C ASN A 449 3.08 19.03 3.63
N VAL A 450 4.03 19.86 4.05
CA VAL A 450 4.35 20.16 5.45
C VAL A 450 3.62 21.40 6.00
N SER A 451 2.70 22.00 5.23
CA SER A 451 2.04 23.27 5.58
C SER A 451 1.33 23.22 6.94
N LEU A 452 0.55 22.16 7.18
CA LEU A 452 -0.15 21.92 8.44
C LEU A 452 0.82 21.74 9.62
N ALA A 453 1.87 20.94 9.41
CA ALA A 453 2.87 20.64 10.42
C ALA A 453 3.70 21.87 10.84
N LYS A 454 4.09 22.70 9.87
CA LYS A 454 4.78 23.98 10.14
C LYS A 454 3.95 24.90 11.02
N LYS A 455 2.65 25.07 10.70
CA LYS A 455 1.73 25.90 11.51
C LYS A 455 1.52 25.35 12.92
N ALA A 456 1.57 24.02 13.04
CA ALA A 456 1.45 23.31 14.31
C ALA A 456 2.75 23.30 15.16
N GLY A 457 3.84 23.90 14.68
CA GLY A 457 5.12 23.89 15.38
C GLY A 457 5.84 22.53 15.38
N LEU A 458 5.48 21.62 14.48
CA LEU A 458 6.18 20.35 14.32
C LEU A 458 7.50 20.55 13.57
N GLU A 459 8.49 19.73 13.91
CA GLU A 459 9.84 19.82 13.35
C GLU A 459 9.88 19.31 11.90
N ILE A 460 10.51 20.08 11.02
CA ILE A 460 10.64 19.78 9.59
C ILE A 460 12.10 19.53 9.26
N ASP A 461 12.37 18.47 8.50
CA ASP A 461 13.71 18.16 7.99
C ASP A 461 14.11 19.19 6.94
N THR A 462 15.08 20.04 7.25
CA THR A 462 15.53 21.13 6.36
C THR A 462 16.41 20.64 5.21
N GLU A 463 16.98 19.44 5.31
CA GLU A 463 17.87 18.88 4.28
C GLU A 463 17.09 18.04 3.27
N ARG A 464 16.22 17.15 3.77
CA ARG A 464 15.52 16.13 2.95
C ARG A 464 14.05 16.47 2.70
N GLY A 465 13.54 17.48 3.41
CA GLY A 465 12.13 17.81 3.47
C GLY A 465 11.31 16.80 4.30
N GLY A 466 10.08 17.20 4.63
CA GLY A 466 9.13 16.34 5.34
C GLY A 466 9.13 16.55 6.85
N ILE A 467 8.13 15.98 7.52
CA ILE A 467 7.95 16.09 8.97
C ILE A 467 8.85 15.07 9.65
N LEU A 468 9.62 15.52 10.65
CA LEU A 468 10.48 14.62 11.40
C LEU A 468 9.66 13.75 12.36
N VAL A 469 9.86 12.44 12.24
CA VAL A 469 9.37 11.44 13.20
C VAL A 469 10.49 10.67 13.90
N ASN A 470 10.17 10.09 15.05
CA ASN A 470 11.02 9.10 15.73
C ASN A 470 10.93 7.72 15.03
N ALA A 471 11.55 6.70 15.63
CA ALA A 471 11.54 5.34 15.09
C ALA A 471 10.13 4.72 15.01
N GLU A 472 9.17 5.21 15.77
CA GLU A 472 7.80 4.70 15.86
C GLU A 472 6.82 5.43 14.93
N LEU A 473 7.36 6.33 14.09
CA LEU A 473 6.63 7.24 13.19
C LEU A 473 5.80 8.32 13.91
N GLU A 474 6.21 8.68 15.12
CA GLU A 474 5.58 9.73 15.94
C GLU A 474 6.41 11.03 15.85
N SER A 475 5.76 12.17 15.62
CA SER A 475 6.41 13.50 15.60
C SER A 475 6.27 14.22 16.95
N ARG A 476 5.12 14.05 17.60
CA ARG A 476 4.78 14.48 18.97
C ARG A 476 3.81 13.47 19.56
N GLY A 477 3.63 13.50 20.88
CA GLY A 477 2.68 12.63 21.57
C GLY A 477 1.32 12.59 20.85
N ASP A 478 0.91 11.39 20.42
CA ASP A 478 -0.36 11.13 19.71
C ASP A 478 -0.48 11.75 18.30
N VAL A 479 0.62 12.27 17.74
CA VAL A 479 0.72 12.81 16.36
C VAL A 479 1.70 11.95 15.56
N PHE A 480 1.16 11.13 14.66
CA PHE A 480 1.91 10.24 13.78
C PHE A 480 2.04 10.82 12.37
N VAL A 481 3.03 10.36 11.61
CA VAL A 481 3.24 10.77 10.21
C VAL A 481 3.61 9.56 9.35
N ALA A 482 3.05 9.46 8.14
CA ALA A 482 3.34 8.36 7.21
C ALA A 482 3.29 8.79 5.74
N GLY A 483 3.91 7.99 4.87
CA GLY A 483 3.97 8.21 3.43
C GLY A 483 4.94 9.33 3.01
N ASP A 484 4.71 9.93 1.84
CA ASP A 484 5.65 10.88 1.21
C ASP A 484 6.09 12.06 2.11
N VAL A 485 5.25 12.42 3.09
CA VAL A 485 5.47 13.56 3.98
C VAL A 485 6.39 13.22 5.17
N SER A 486 6.58 11.95 5.51
CA SER A 486 7.46 11.56 6.63
C SER A 486 8.93 11.56 6.23
N SER A 487 9.74 12.39 6.89
CA SER A 487 11.18 12.12 7.02
C SER A 487 11.34 11.13 8.16
N TYR A 488 11.79 9.91 7.88
CA TYR A 488 11.93 8.82 8.86
C TYR A 488 13.38 8.33 8.95
N HIS A 489 13.69 7.53 9.98
CA HIS A 489 15.00 6.91 10.12
C HIS A 489 14.99 5.49 9.56
N ASP A 490 15.63 5.29 8.41
CA ASP A 490 15.88 3.98 7.82
C ASP A 490 17.03 3.30 8.58
N ILE A 491 16.80 2.08 9.04
CA ILE A 491 17.75 1.37 9.91
C ILE A 491 19.12 1.12 9.24
N ALA A 492 19.16 1.01 7.91
CA ALA A 492 20.40 0.75 7.17
C ALA A 492 21.00 2.03 6.58
N LEU A 493 20.16 3.02 6.25
CA LEU A 493 20.52 4.17 5.41
C LEU A 493 20.45 5.51 6.13
N GLY A 494 20.02 5.51 7.41
CA GLY A 494 19.87 6.70 8.22
C GLY A 494 18.63 7.51 7.83
N ARG A 495 18.65 8.81 8.09
CA ARG A 495 17.50 9.68 7.83
C ARG A 495 17.18 9.78 6.33
N ARG A 496 15.92 9.56 5.96
CA ARG A 496 15.45 9.68 4.58
C ARG A 496 13.97 10.01 4.47
N ARG A 497 13.58 10.46 3.28
CA ARG A 497 12.20 10.59 2.80
C ARG A 497 12.13 9.88 1.44
N VAL A 498 11.01 9.20 1.16
CA VAL A 498 10.81 8.49 -0.11
C VAL A 498 9.40 8.69 -0.64
N GLU A 499 9.23 8.57 -1.95
CA GLU A 499 7.97 8.79 -2.67
C GLU A 499 7.45 7.46 -3.25
N HIS A 500 7.41 6.45 -2.39
CA HIS A 500 7.11 5.07 -2.79
C HIS A 500 5.74 4.66 -2.27
N HIS A 501 4.93 4.02 -3.13
CA HIS A 501 3.66 3.44 -2.71
C HIS A 501 3.86 2.38 -1.62
N ASP A 502 4.88 1.51 -1.75
CA ASP A 502 5.24 0.52 -0.73
C ASP A 502 5.55 1.17 0.64
N HIS A 503 6.29 2.29 0.66
CA HIS A 503 6.51 3.05 1.88
C HIS A 503 5.20 3.58 2.44
N ALA A 504 4.33 4.18 1.63
CA ALA A 504 3.06 4.71 2.09
C ALA A 504 2.17 3.60 2.70
N VAL A 505 2.09 2.42 2.05
CA VAL A 505 1.34 1.29 2.59
C VAL A 505 1.92 0.84 3.94
N LEU A 506 3.23 0.58 4.00
CA LEU A 506 3.82 -0.04 5.18
C LEU A 506 4.01 0.94 6.33
N SER A 507 4.39 2.20 6.07
CA SER A 507 4.46 3.24 7.10
C SER A 507 3.07 3.61 7.61
N GLY A 508 2.05 3.68 6.73
CA GLY A 508 0.66 3.90 7.12
C GLY A 508 0.15 2.79 8.01
N ARG A 509 0.32 1.53 7.59
CA ARG A 509 -0.01 0.36 8.42
C ARG A 509 0.68 0.43 9.78
N HIS A 510 2.00 0.67 9.79
CA HIS A 510 2.81 0.71 11.01
C HIS A 510 2.39 1.84 11.96
N ALA A 511 2.09 3.03 11.43
CA ALA A 511 1.56 4.14 12.22
C ALA A 511 0.20 3.80 12.82
N GLY A 512 -0.74 3.26 12.03
CA GLY A 512 -2.05 2.83 12.53
C GLY A 512 -1.94 1.74 13.61
N GLU A 513 -0.99 0.82 13.44
CA GLU A 513 -0.68 -0.19 14.45
C GLU A 513 -0.17 0.41 15.78
N ASN A 514 0.68 1.43 15.72
CA ASN A 514 1.22 2.15 16.89
C ASN A 514 0.20 3.14 17.49
N MET A 515 -0.80 3.57 16.71
CA MET A 515 -1.93 4.36 17.21
C MET A 515 -2.83 3.52 18.13
N VAL A 516 -2.95 2.20 17.92
CA VAL A 516 -3.77 1.33 18.80
C VAL A 516 -2.92 0.60 19.84
N GLY A 517 -1.80 0.04 19.41
CA GLY A 517 -1.03 -0.95 20.18
C GLY A 517 0.29 -0.42 20.73
N PRO A 518 1.20 -1.33 21.14
CA PRO A 518 2.51 -0.95 21.65
C PRO A 518 3.32 -0.28 20.56
N LYS A 519 4.04 0.80 20.91
CA LYS A 519 4.84 1.57 19.96
C LYS A 519 6.06 0.75 19.55
N LYS A 520 6.08 0.29 18.30
CA LYS A 520 7.17 -0.50 17.70
C LYS A 520 7.98 0.34 16.72
N PRO A 521 9.28 0.08 16.55
CA PRO A 521 10.09 0.78 15.56
C PRO A 521 9.77 0.32 14.12
N TYR A 522 9.76 1.26 13.18
CA TYR A 522 9.63 1.05 11.75
C TYR A 522 10.98 0.63 11.16
N LYS A 523 11.07 -0.60 10.65
CA LYS A 523 12.31 -1.21 10.14
C LYS A 523 12.27 -1.55 8.64
N HIS A 524 11.20 -1.16 7.96
CA HIS A 524 10.98 -1.54 6.57
C HIS A 524 11.90 -0.75 5.63
N GLN A 525 12.57 -1.46 4.72
CA GLN A 525 13.33 -0.85 3.64
C GLN A 525 12.44 -0.75 2.40
N SER A 526 11.97 0.46 2.10
CA SER A 526 10.99 0.62 1.03
C SER A 526 11.57 0.31 -0.35
N MET A 527 10.75 -0.36 -1.16
CA MET A 527 11.00 -0.56 -2.59
C MET A 527 10.23 0.45 -3.45
N PHE A 528 10.71 0.69 -4.67
CA PHE A 528 10.06 1.47 -5.72
C PHE A 528 9.93 0.61 -6.98
N TRP A 529 8.87 0.84 -7.78
CA TRP A 529 8.77 0.27 -9.13
C TRP A 529 8.26 1.29 -10.13
N SER A 530 8.57 1.05 -11.40
CA SER A 530 8.06 1.80 -12.54
C SER A 530 7.94 0.89 -13.75
N ASP A 531 6.82 0.98 -14.46
CA ASP A 531 6.55 0.23 -15.67
C ASP A 531 6.39 1.21 -16.83
N LEU A 532 7.23 1.09 -17.86
CA LEU A 532 7.02 1.76 -19.14
C LEU A 532 6.18 0.83 -20.03
N GLY A 533 4.89 0.82 -19.73
CA GLY A 533 3.92 -0.09 -20.33
C GLY A 533 4.17 -1.56 -20.01
N PRO A 534 3.64 -2.48 -20.83
CA PRO A 534 3.59 -3.91 -20.53
C PRO A 534 4.87 -4.67 -20.89
N SER A 535 5.96 -4.01 -21.30
CA SER A 535 7.20 -4.67 -21.78
C SER A 535 8.44 -4.36 -20.93
N ILE A 536 8.42 -3.29 -20.13
CA ILE A 536 9.59 -2.73 -19.47
C ILE A 536 9.25 -2.38 -18.03
N GLY A 537 9.88 -3.08 -17.08
CA GLY A 537 9.72 -2.83 -15.66
C GLY A 537 11.06 -2.58 -14.97
N TYR A 538 11.01 -1.74 -13.92
CA TYR A 538 12.12 -1.45 -13.04
C TYR A 538 11.69 -1.64 -11.59
N GLU A 539 12.52 -2.26 -10.75
CA GLU A 539 12.36 -2.23 -9.29
C GLU A 539 13.62 -1.64 -8.65
N ALA A 540 13.49 -0.97 -7.51
CA ALA A 540 14.62 -0.40 -6.81
C ALA A 540 14.46 -0.47 -5.29
N VAL A 541 15.57 -0.66 -4.58
CA VAL A 541 15.65 -0.62 -3.11
C VAL A 541 16.88 0.20 -2.73
N GLY A 542 16.76 0.98 -1.65
CA GLY A 542 17.87 1.71 -1.05
C GLY A 542 18.10 3.08 -1.67
N VAL A 543 19.37 3.49 -1.81
CA VAL A 543 19.79 4.76 -2.41
C VAL A 543 20.22 4.52 -3.85
N VAL A 544 19.39 4.96 -4.80
CA VAL A 544 19.63 4.83 -6.24
C VAL A 544 19.86 6.20 -6.86
N ASP A 545 21.13 6.60 -6.92
CA ASP A 545 21.59 7.90 -7.39
C ASP A 545 22.76 7.67 -8.35
N SER A 546 22.62 8.16 -9.58
CA SER A 546 23.59 7.92 -10.65
C SER A 546 24.94 8.62 -10.44
N SER A 547 25.03 9.57 -9.50
CA SER A 547 26.29 10.18 -9.09
C SER A 547 27.16 9.25 -8.22
N LEU A 548 26.57 8.20 -7.65
CA LEU A 548 27.30 7.18 -6.92
C LEU A 548 28.11 6.29 -7.87
N LYS A 549 29.07 5.56 -7.31
CA LYS A 549 29.75 4.50 -8.07
C LYS A 549 28.73 3.40 -8.35
N THR A 550 28.45 3.15 -9.62
CA THR A 550 27.53 2.09 -10.06
C THR A 550 28.26 0.97 -10.77
N VAL A 551 27.81 -0.27 -10.57
CA VAL A 551 28.17 -1.41 -11.43
C VAL A 551 26.89 -2.01 -11.97
N GLY A 552 26.70 -1.91 -13.30
CA GLY A 552 25.60 -2.54 -14.01
C GLY A 552 26.04 -3.86 -14.63
N VAL A 553 25.22 -4.89 -14.48
CA VAL A 553 25.46 -6.22 -15.06
C VAL A 553 24.23 -6.62 -15.88
N TRP A 554 24.44 -6.90 -17.16
CA TRP A 554 23.38 -7.07 -18.15
C TRP A 554 23.30 -8.50 -18.68
N ALA A 555 22.11 -8.91 -19.11
CA ALA A 555 21.90 -10.15 -19.84
C ALA A 555 20.82 -9.97 -20.92
N LYS A 556 20.80 -10.90 -21.87
CA LYS A 556 19.68 -11.05 -22.82
C LYS A 556 18.37 -11.26 -22.07
N ALA A 557 17.28 -10.76 -22.65
CA ALA A 557 15.94 -11.07 -22.15
C ALA A 557 15.73 -12.60 -22.18
N PRO A 558 15.00 -13.19 -21.20
CA PRO A 558 14.75 -14.62 -21.21
C PRO A 558 13.89 -14.97 -22.43
N THR A 559 14.12 -16.13 -23.03
CA THR A 559 13.31 -16.60 -24.17
C THR A 559 11.92 -17.12 -23.73
N ASP A 560 11.66 -17.38 -22.44
CA ASP A 560 10.38 -17.93 -21.97
C ASP A 560 9.98 -17.58 -20.50
N LYS A 561 8.65 -17.50 -20.31
CA LYS A 561 7.74 -17.61 -19.13
C LYS A 561 8.00 -16.92 -17.78
N GLU A 562 9.21 -16.43 -17.44
CA GLU A 562 9.45 -15.76 -16.14
C GLU A 562 9.22 -14.25 -16.15
N ASN A 563 9.04 -13.66 -17.34
CA ASN A 563 8.74 -12.25 -17.50
C ASN A 563 7.22 -12.09 -17.76
N PRO A 564 6.45 -11.41 -16.91
CA PRO A 564 5.06 -11.05 -17.24
C PRO A 564 4.99 -10.12 -18.47
N HIS A 565 6.14 -9.54 -18.85
CA HIS A 565 6.32 -8.66 -19.98
C HIS A 565 6.99 -9.41 -21.16
N LYS A 566 6.45 -9.29 -22.38
CA LYS A 566 7.00 -10.02 -23.56
C LYS A 566 8.41 -9.52 -23.91
N PRO A 567 9.41 -10.40 -24.11
CA PRO A 567 10.79 -9.99 -24.39
C PRO A 567 10.92 -9.31 -25.76
N VAL A 568 11.82 -8.34 -25.86
CA VAL A 568 12.21 -7.67 -27.12
C VAL A 568 13.54 -8.27 -27.60
N GLU A 569 13.70 -8.52 -28.90
CA GLU A 569 14.96 -9.00 -29.50
C GLU A 569 16.02 -7.88 -29.48
N GLU A 570 16.86 -7.87 -28.43
CA GLU A 570 17.98 -6.92 -28.25
C GLU A 570 19.22 -7.60 -27.67
N GLU A 571 20.38 -6.94 -27.79
CA GLU A 571 21.67 -7.39 -27.25
C GLU A 571 21.59 -7.68 -25.74
N PHE A 572 20.93 -6.80 -24.99
CA PHE A 572 20.56 -6.99 -23.60
C PHE A 572 19.11 -6.56 -23.39
N GLY A 573 18.38 -7.24 -22.50
CA GLY A 573 16.98 -6.94 -22.22
C GLY A 573 16.59 -7.03 -20.75
N ARG A 574 17.55 -7.30 -19.87
CA ARG A 574 17.40 -7.30 -18.41
C ARG A 574 18.75 -7.07 -17.73
N GLY A 575 18.73 -6.68 -16.47
CA GLY A 575 19.95 -6.59 -15.67
C GLY A 575 19.73 -6.04 -14.27
N VAL A 576 20.84 -5.89 -13.56
CA VAL A 576 20.89 -5.34 -12.21
C VAL A 576 21.96 -4.27 -12.13
N VAL A 577 21.66 -3.19 -11.42
CA VAL A 577 22.60 -2.11 -11.10
C VAL A 577 22.79 -2.05 -9.60
N PHE A 578 24.04 -2.13 -9.17
CA PHE A 578 24.44 -1.96 -7.78
C PHE A 578 25.02 -0.57 -7.57
N TYR A 579 24.58 0.13 -6.51
CA TYR A 579 25.00 1.49 -6.15
C TYR A 579 25.85 1.44 -4.88
N PHE A 580 27.03 2.05 -4.94
CA PHE A 580 28.02 2.00 -3.86
C PHE A 580 28.36 3.38 -3.32
N ARG A 581 28.43 3.49 -1.99
CA ARG A 581 28.95 4.65 -1.24
C ARG A 581 30.00 4.16 -0.27
N GLU A 582 31.17 4.79 -0.26
CA GLU A 582 32.29 4.39 0.64
C GLU A 582 32.61 2.89 0.55
N ASN A 583 32.59 2.34 -0.67
CA ASN A 583 32.81 0.92 -0.94
C ASN A 583 31.79 -0.04 -0.32
N ARG A 584 30.58 0.44 0.02
CA ARG A 584 29.47 -0.35 0.58
C ARG A 584 28.25 -0.27 -0.33
N LEU A 585 27.56 -1.39 -0.51
CA LEU A 585 26.31 -1.48 -1.24
C LEU A 585 25.19 -0.72 -0.51
N VAL A 586 24.66 0.33 -1.14
CA VAL A 586 23.59 1.19 -0.56
C VAL A 586 22.30 1.16 -1.35
N GLY A 587 22.32 0.65 -2.58
CA GLY A 587 21.14 0.55 -3.42
C GLY A 587 21.28 -0.52 -4.49
N VAL A 588 20.13 -1.05 -4.91
CA VAL A 588 20.02 -2.02 -6.00
C VAL A 588 18.85 -1.60 -6.86
N LEU A 589 19.05 -1.61 -8.18
CA LEU A 589 18.01 -1.44 -9.17
C LEU A 589 17.99 -2.65 -10.08
N THR A 590 16.82 -3.23 -10.30
CA THR A 590 16.59 -4.26 -11.30
C THR A 590 15.88 -3.68 -12.51
N TRP A 591 16.24 -4.16 -13.69
CA TRP A 591 15.59 -3.86 -14.95
C TRP A 591 15.14 -5.18 -15.57
N ASN A 592 13.83 -5.35 -15.75
CA ASN A 592 13.21 -6.60 -16.22
C ASN A 592 13.63 -7.85 -15.42
N LEU A 593 13.89 -7.67 -14.12
CA LEU A 593 14.04 -8.75 -13.15
C LEU A 593 13.09 -8.47 -11.99
N PHE A 594 12.18 -9.39 -11.75
CA PHE A 594 11.13 -9.28 -10.75
C PHE A 594 11.33 -10.30 -9.64
N ASN A 595 10.66 -10.11 -8.51
CA ASN A 595 10.76 -10.99 -7.34
C ASN A 595 12.17 -11.04 -6.74
N LYS A 596 12.96 -9.97 -6.89
CA LYS A 596 14.34 -9.86 -6.35
C LYS A 596 14.48 -8.79 -5.26
N VAL A 597 13.38 -8.12 -4.90
CA VAL A 597 13.35 -7.07 -3.87
C VAL A 597 13.85 -7.55 -2.51
N GLU A 598 13.42 -8.73 -2.03
CA GLU A 598 13.85 -9.22 -0.71
C GLU A 598 15.35 -9.53 -0.69
N LEU A 599 15.87 -10.15 -1.74
CA LEU A 599 17.30 -10.37 -1.91
C LEU A 599 18.06 -9.03 -1.87
N ALA A 600 17.59 -8.02 -2.60
CA ALA A 600 18.21 -6.69 -2.59
C ALA A 600 18.24 -6.06 -1.19
N ARG A 601 17.14 -6.18 -0.41
CA ARG A 601 17.08 -5.70 0.98
C ARG A 601 18.12 -6.39 1.87
N GLU A 602 18.20 -7.72 1.79
CA GLU A 602 19.17 -8.50 2.56
C GLU A 602 20.61 -8.10 2.25
N LEU A 603 20.95 -7.96 0.96
CA LEU A 603 22.28 -7.56 0.53
C LEU A 603 22.68 -6.17 1.02
N ILE A 604 21.77 -5.18 0.95
CA ILE A 604 22.00 -3.83 1.48
C ILE A 604 22.20 -3.88 3.00
N LYS A 605 21.35 -4.64 3.71
CA LYS A 605 21.39 -4.74 5.17
C LYS A 605 22.69 -5.38 5.68
N LEU A 606 23.26 -6.33 4.95
CA LEU A 606 24.54 -6.96 5.31
C LEU A 606 25.71 -5.97 5.28
N ASN A 607 25.63 -4.87 4.51
CA ASN A 607 26.57 -3.74 4.54
C ASN A 607 28.06 -4.14 4.40
N GLN A 608 28.35 -5.23 3.68
CA GLN A 608 29.69 -5.85 3.59
C GLN A 608 30.21 -6.00 2.15
N PHE A 609 29.46 -5.56 1.15
CA PHE A 609 29.79 -5.80 -0.25
C PHE A 609 30.34 -4.54 -0.94
N GLY A 610 31.51 -4.69 -1.55
CA GLY A 610 32.13 -3.69 -2.42
C GLY A 610 31.87 -3.93 -3.91
N PRO A 611 32.28 -2.97 -4.78
CA PRO A 611 32.06 -3.02 -6.23
C PRO A 611 32.73 -4.21 -6.95
N ASP A 612 33.84 -4.70 -6.40
CA ASP A 612 34.60 -5.85 -6.90
C ASP A 612 33.79 -7.16 -6.89
N ARG A 613 32.79 -7.26 -6.01
CA ARG A 613 31.90 -8.42 -5.90
C ARG A 613 30.63 -8.32 -6.74
N ALA A 614 30.45 -7.26 -7.53
CA ALA A 614 29.21 -7.03 -8.27
C ALA A 614 28.83 -8.17 -9.24
N ASN A 615 29.81 -8.77 -9.92
CA ASN A 615 29.57 -9.91 -10.82
C ASN A 615 29.13 -11.18 -10.06
N GLU A 616 29.71 -11.43 -8.89
CA GLU A 616 29.31 -12.53 -8.00
C GLU A 616 27.88 -12.32 -7.49
N LEU A 617 27.56 -11.08 -7.08
CA LEU A 617 26.22 -10.72 -6.63
C LEU A 617 25.18 -10.85 -7.75
N ALA A 618 25.51 -10.45 -8.99
CA ALA A 618 24.61 -10.52 -10.14
C ALA A 618 24.14 -11.96 -10.43
N ALA A 619 24.96 -12.98 -10.16
CA ALA A 619 24.57 -14.37 -10.32
C ALA A 619 23.35 -14.74 -9.44
N GLN A 620 23.20 -14.14 -8.25
CA GLN A 620 22.04 -14.34 -7.36
C GLN A 620 20.75 -13.71 -7.92
N PHE A 621 20.89 -12.76 -8.84
CA PHE A 621 19.79 -12.16 -9.62
C PHE A 621 19.48 -12.93 -10.91
N ASN A 622 20.04 -14.15 -11.07
CA ASN A 622 19.90 -14.99 -12.27
C ASN A 622 20.48 -14.33 -13.54
N ILE A 623 21.52 -13.51 -13.38
CA ILE A 623 22.28 -12.91 -14.47
C ILE A 623 23.59 -13.71 -14.62
N HIS A 624 23.64 -14.56 -15.65
CA HIS A 624 24.79 -15.41 -15.98
C HIS A 624 25.34 -15.03 -17.36
N GLY A 625 26.65 -15.15 -17.56
CA GLY A 625 27.30 -14.79 -18.84
C GLY A 625 27.47 -13.28 -19.03
N ALA A 626 27.75 -12.56 -17.94
CA ALA A 626 27.88 -11.11 -17.91
C ALA A 626 28.94 -10.58 -18.88
N HIS A 627 28.59 -9.49 -19.58
CA HIS A 627 29.52 -8.60 -20.30
C HIS A 627 29.53 -7.23 -19.64
#